data_AF-M1M9Q7-F1
#
_entry.id   AF-M1M9Q7-F1
#
_cell.length_a   1.000
_cell.length_b   1.000
_cell.length_c   1.000
_cell.angle_alpha   90.00
_cell.angle_beta   90.00
_cell.angle_gamma   90.00
#
_symmetry.space_group_name_H-M   'P 1'
#
loop_
_entity.id
_entity.type
_entity.pdbx_description
1 polymer ?
#
loop_
_entity_poly.entity_id
_entity_poly.type
_entity_poly.pdbx_seq_one_letter_code
_entity_poly.pdbx_strand_id
1 'polypeptide(L)'
;MKKTFKGYILRKLLFSIFVFAIILTGIIKINIINTKALSPLGNTNENYKIVSEEFGEDFSNFIKDNSFLKIYKGSQNDILIRLGNNDFRISDQSIFINKMQEIFEKIRF
;
A
#
# COMPACT_ATOMS: atom_id res chain seq x y z
N MET A 1 20.39 53.53 -5.73
CA MET A 1 20.91 52.36 -6.51
C MET A 1 20.83 51.00 -5.80
N LYS A 2 21.02 50.86 -4.47
CA LYS A 2 21.04 49.53 -3.81
C LYS A 2 19.71 48.73 -3.86
N LYS A 3 18.54 49.40 -3.80
CA LYS A 3 17.22 48.72 -3.80
C LYS A 3 16.88 48.03 -5.13
N THR A 4 17.21 48.65 -6.27
CA THR A 4 16.94 48.10 -7.61
C THR A 4 17.82 46.89 -7.92
N PHE A 5 19.07 46.92 -7.47
CA PHE A 5 20.01 45.79 -7.59
C PHE A 5 19.55 44.57 -6.79
N LYS A 6 19.03 44.77 -5.56
CA LYS A 6 18.51 43.70 -4.70
C LYS A 6 17.25 43.04 -5.28
N GLY A 7 16.36 43.82 -5.89
CA GLY A 7 15.16 43.29 -6.57
C GLY A 7 15.48 42.49 -7.84
N TYR A 8 16.47 42.92 -8.61
CA TYR A 8 16.94 42.19 -9.80
C TYR A 8 17.53 40.82 -9.42
N ILE A 9 18.38 40.77 -8.39
CA ILE A 9 18.95 39.52 -7.86
C ILE A 9 17.84 38.59 -7.37
N LEU A 10 16.87 39.11 -6.61
CA LEU A 10 15.76 38.31 -6.09
C LEU A 10 14.91 37.70 -7.22
N ARG A 11 14.62 38.47 -8.27
CA ARG A 11 13.85 37.98 -9.43
C ARG A 11 14.60 36.87 -10.19
N LYS A 12 15.91 37.01 -10.35
CA LYS A 12 16.76 35.98 -10.98
C LYS A 12 16.82 34.71 -10.15
N LEU A 13 16.92 34.84 -8.82
CA LEU A 13 16.88 33.71 -7.89
C LEU A 13 15.54 32.97 -7.95
N LEU A 14 14.41 33.70 -7.94
CA LEU A 14 13.08 33.12 -8.04
C LEU A 14 12.87 32.36 -9.36
N PHE A 15 13.33 32.92 -10.48
CA PHE A 15 13.27 32.23 -11.77
C PHE A 15 14.11 30.95 -11.76
N SER A 16 15.31 30.98 -11.16
CA SER A 16 16.16 29.80 -11.03
C SER A 16 15.52 28.70 -10.19
N ILE A 17 14.86 29.06 -9.08
CA ILE A 17 14.13 28.12 -8.22
C ILE A 17 12.95 27.51 -8.99
N PHE A 18 12.23 28.31 -9.77
CA PHE A 18 11.11 27.85 -10.58
C PHE A 18 11.56 26.81 -11.63
N VAL A 19 12.65 27.10 -12.36
CA VAL A 19 13.23 26.15 -13.33
C VAL A 19 13.69 24.87 -12.62
N PHE A 20 14.34 24.99 -11.46
CA PHE A 20 14.76 23.85 -10.66
C PHE A 20 13.58 22.96 -10.22
N ALA A 21 12.46 23.56 -9.80
CA ALA A 21 11.25 22.83 -9.44
C ALA A 21 10.66 22.04 -10.61
N ILE A 22 10.67 22.60 -11.82
CA ILE A 22 10.23 21.90 -13.04
C ILE A 22 11.11 20.67 -13.30
N ILE A 23 12.44 20.83 -13.21
CA ILE A 23 13.37 19.70 -13.38
C ILE A 23 13.10 18.62 -12.33
N LEU A 24 12.91 19.00 -11.06
CA LEU A 24 12.63 18.07 -9.97
C LEU A 24 11.35 17.26 -10.21
N THR A 25 10.27 17.92 -10.64
CA THR A 25 8.99 17.24 -10.93
C THR A 25 9.13 16.25 -12.09
N GLY A 26 9.96 16.54 -13.09
CA GLY A 26 10.30 15.61 -14.17
C GLY A 26 10.99 14.34 -13.64
N ILE A 27 12.02 14.50 -12.81
CA ILE A 27 12.75 13.38 -12.19
C ILE A 27 11.82 12.55 -11.30
N ILE A 28 10.97 13.18 -10.49
CA ILE A 28 9.98 12.50 -9.66
C ILE A 28 9.02 11.68 -10.52
N LYS A 29 8.51 12.24 -11.63
CA LYS A 29 7.64 11.49 -12.57
C LYS A 29 8.33 10.27 -13.15
N ILE A 30 9.57 10.41 -13.61
CA ILE A 30 10.36 9.29 -14.16
C ILE A 30 10.56 8.21 -13.09
N ASN A 31 10.91 8.60 -11.87
CA ASN A 31 11.06 7.66 -10.76
C ASN A 31 9.74 6.95 -10.43
N ILE A 32 8.60 7.64 -10.45
CA ILE A 32 7.29 7.02 -10.25
C ILE A 32 6.99 6.01 -11.37
N ILE A 33 7.25 6.35 -12.63
CA ILE A 33 7.02 5.44 -13.77
C ILE A 33 7.92 4.20 -13.63
N ASN A 34 9.21 4.38 -13.39
CA ASN A 34 10.15 3.27 -13.24
C ASN A 34 9.82 2.41 -12.02
N THR A 35 9.48 3.05 -10.90
CA THR A 35 9.05 2.33 -9.69
C THR A 35 7.75 1.59 -9.94
N LYS A 36 6.79 2.14 -10.69
CA LYS A 36 5.56 1.42 -11.05
C LYS A 36 5.83 0.24 -11.98
N ALA A 37 6.74 0.38 -12.94
CA ALA A 37 7.12 -0.70 -13.85
C ALA A 37 7.86 -1.85 -13.13
N LEU A 38 8.62 -1.52 -12.09
CA LEU A 38 9.41 -2.47 -11.30
C LEU A 38 8.72 -2.90 -10.00
N SER A 39 7.60 -2.27 -9.63
CA SER A 39 6.89 -2.56 -8.40
C SER A 39 5.92 -3.71 -8.63
N PRO A 40 5.97 -4.78 -7.82
CA PRO A 40 5.00 -5.86 -7.85
C PRO A 40 3.60 -5.44 -7.38
N LEU A 41 3.42 -4.17 -6.96
CA LEU A 41 2.19 -3.61 -6.41
C LEU A 41 1.45 -2.65 -7.38
N GLY A 42 1.98 -2.39 -8.58
CA GLY A 42 1.34 -1.56 -9.62
C GLY A 42 0.94 -2.40 -10.84
N ASN A 43 -0.36 -2.46 -11.16
CA ASN A 43 -0.97 -3.41 -12.12
C ASN A 43 -0.75 -4.89 -11.76
N THR A 44 -1.00 -5.20 -10.50
CA THR A 44 -0.77 -6.50 -9.85
C THR A 44 -1.39 -7.69 -10.58
N ASN A 45 -2.58 -7.55 -11.17
CA ASN A 45 -3.26 -8.70 -11.78
C ASN A 45 -2.71 -9.07 -13.17
N GLU A 46 -2.30 -8.08 -13.96
CA GLU A 46 -1.77 -8.32 -15.32
C GLU A 46 -0.35 -8.86 -15.25
N ASN A 47 0.51 -8.25 -14.43
CA ASN A 47 1.89 -8.71 -14.26
C ASN A 47 1.98 -10.08 -13.58
N TYR A 48 1.13 -10.34 -12.57
CA TYR A 48 1.05 -11.67 -11.95
C TYR A 48 0.63 -12.74 -12.97
N LYS A 49 -0.32 -12.43 -13.85
CA LYS A 49 -0.78 -13.37 -14.88
C LYS A 49 0.30 -13.64 -15.92
N ILE A 50 1.00 -12.61 -16.39
CA ILE A 50 2.11 -12.75 -17.34
C ILE A 50 3.24 -13.60 -16.73
N VAL A 51 3.65 -13.30 -15.49
CA VAL A 51 4.70 -14.07 -14.80
C VAL A 51 4.23 -15.49 -14.48
N SER A 52 2.97 -15.68 -14.11
CA SER A 52 2.40 -17.02 -13.90
C SER A 52 2.31 -17.83 -15.18
N GLU A 53 2.08 -17.21 -16.34
CA GLU A 53 2.05 -17.88 -17.64
C GLU A 53 3.45 -18.24 -18.12
N GLU A 54 4.44 -17.37 -17.89
CA GLU A 54 5.81 -17.54 -18.37
C GLU A 54 6.63 -18.51 -17.50
N PHE A 55 6.40 -18.51 -16.19
CA PHE A 55 7.16 -19.32 -15.22
C PHE A 55 6.35 -20.47 -14.60
N GLY A 56 5.04 -20.54 -14.86
CA GLY A 56 4.19 -21.70 -14.55
C GLY A 56 4.41 -22.32 -13.16
N GLU A 57 4.92 -23.54 -13.16
CA GLU A 57 5.11 -24.37 -11.96
C GLU A 57 6.20 -23.82 -11.02
N ASP A 58 7.25 -23.19 -11.55
CA ASP A 58 8.33 -22.61 -10.75
C ASP A 58 7.85 -21.36 -10.01
N PHE A 59 7.01 -20.55 -10.64
CA PHE A 59 6.37 -19.41 -9.99
C PHE A 59 5.35 -19.86 -8.94
N SER A 60 4.58 -20.90 -9.24
CA SER A 60 3.67 -21.51 -8.26
C SER A 60 4.43 -21.99 -7.02
N ASN A 61 5.57 -22.68 -7.21
CA ASN A 61 6.43 -23.13 -6.11
C ASN A 61 7.11 -21.97 -5.36
N PHE A 62 7.45 -20.88 -6.04
CA PHE A 62 8.02 -19.67 -5.42
C PHE A 62 6.99 -18.93 -4.54
N ILE A 63 5.74 -18.81 -4.99
CA ILE A 63 4.65 -18.18 -4.23
C ILE A 63 4.03 -19.15 -3.20
N LYS A 64 4.32 -20.45 -3.30
CA LYS A 64 3.83 -21.48 -2.36
C LYS A 64 4.42 -21.24 -0.98
N ASP A 65 3.70 -20.44 -0.21
CA ASP A 65 4.02 -20.15 1.16
C ASP A 65 3.81 -21.42 2.01
N ASN A 66 4.90 -22.15 2.26
CA ASN A 66 4.96 -23.29 3.17
C ASN A 66 5.22 -22.85 4.62
N SER A 67 5.08 -21.55 4.94
CA SER A 67 5.30 -21.07 6.29
C SER A 67 4.30 -21.69 7.27
N PHE A 68 4.81 -21.94 8.47
CA PHE A 68 4.02 -22.41 9.60
C PHE A 68 3.01 -21.36 10.09
N LEU A 69 3.28 -20.07 9.87
CA LEU A 69 2.45 -18.95 10.27
C LEU A 69 1.96 -18.18 9.04
N LYS A 70 0.64 -18.20 8.79
CA LYS A 70 0.01 -17.47 7.67
C LYS A 70 -0.97 -16.45 8.21
N ILE A 71 -0.91 -15.22 7.72
CA ILE A 71 -1.79 -14.12 8.16
C ILE A 71 -2.57 -13.62 6.95
N TYR A 72 -3.89 -13.77 6.98
CA TYR A 72 -4.81 -13.32 5.94
C TYR A 72 -5.64 -12.14 6.43
N LYS A 73 -5.69 -11.06 5.66
CA LYS A 73 -6.57 -9.92 5.91
C LYS A 73 -7.87 -10.09 5.13
N GLY A 74 -8.97 -10.26 5.84
CA GLY A 74 -10.32 -10.37 5.29
C GLY A 74 -10.92 -9.01 4.90
N SER A 75 -12.08 -9.07 4.24
CA SER A 75 -12.76 -7.93 3.60
C SER A 75 -13.31 -6.88 4.59
N GLN A 76 -13.38 -7.20 5.89
CA GLN A 76 -14.00 -6.37 6.94
C GLN A 76 -13.10 -6.26 8.19
N ASN A 77 -11.81 -5.97 8.00
CA ASN A 77 -10.78 -5.90 9.06
C ASN A 77 -10.49 -7.19 9.84
N ASP A 78 -11.23 -8.27 9.58
CA ASP A 78 -10.92 -9.57 10.18
C ASP A 78 -9.53 -10.07 9.76
N ILE A 79 -8.74 -10.50 10.73
CA ILE A 79 -7.43 -11.11 10.51
C ILE A 79 -7.55 -12.61 10.83
N LEU A 80 -7.32 -13.45 9.84
CA LEU A 80 -7.19 -14.90 10.03
C LEU A 80 -5.72 -15.26 10.13
N ILE A 81 -5.30 -15.81 11.27
CA ILE A 81 -3.96 -16.30 11.53
C ILE A 81 -4.01 -17.83 11.54
N ARG A 82 -3.29 -18.49 10.63
CA ARG A 82 -3.10 -19.95 10.66
C ARG A 82 -1.73 -20.29 11.24
N LEU A 83 -1.69 -21.11 12.28
CA LEU A 83 -0.49 -21.76 12.80
C LEU A 83 -0.55 -23.26 12.51
N GLY A 84 0.13 -23.72 11.47
CA GLY A 84 0.07 -25.11 11.02
C GLY A 84 -1.36 -25.51 10.65
N ASN A 85 -1.98 -26.35 11.48
CA ASN A 85 -3.37 -26.84 11.32
C ASN A 85 -4.39 -26.07 12.17
N ASN A 86 -3.96 -25.06 12.94
CA ASN A 86 -4.82 -24.29 13.82
C ASN A 86 -5.14 -22.92 13.21
N ASP A 87 -6.41 -22.55 13.22
CA ASP A 87 -6.91 -21.30 12.66
C ASP A 87 -7.43 -20.37 13.77
N PHE A 88 -6.92 -19.15 13.82
CA PHE A 88 -7.32 -18.10 14.77
C PHE A 88 -7.89 -16.91 14.01
N ARG A 89 -9.12 -16.49 14.33
CA ARG A 89 -9.74 -15.31 13.73
C ARG A 89 -9.77 -14.18 14.75
N ILE A 90 -9.11 -13.08 14.43
CA ILE A 90 -9.21 -11.81 15.16
C ILE A 90 -10.21 -10.98 14.38
N SER A 91 -11.36 -10.70 15.00
CA SER A 91 -12.36 -9.78 14.46
C SER A 91 -12.39 -8.53 15.32
N ASP A 92 -12.68 -7.37 14.72
CA ASP A 92 -12.89 -6.11 15.43
C ASP A 92 -14.11 -6.18 16.37
N GLN A 93 -15.00 -7.16 16.16
CA GLN A 93 -16.13 -7.41 17.05
C GLN A 93 -15.70 -8.26 18.25
N SER A 94 -15.67 -7.65 19.44
CA SER A 94 -15.44 -8.42 20.66
C SER A 94 -16.65 -9.31 20.97
N ILE A 95 -16.39 -10.59 21.26
CA ILE A 95 -17.41 -11.57 21.67
C ILE A 95 -18.22 -11.05 22.87
N PHE A 96 -17.60 -10.23 23.73
CA PHE A 96 -18.26 -9.58 24.86
C PHE A 96 -19.28 -8.52 24.44
N ILE A 97 -18.96 -7.67 23.46
CA ILE A 97 -19.89 -6.63 22.96
C ILE A 97 -21.11 -7.29 22.30
N ASN A 98 -20.90 -8.34 21.50
CA ASN A 98 -21.99 -9.06 20.85
C ASN A 98 -22.92 -9.73 21.88
N LYS A 99 -22.38 -10.35 22.93
CA LYS A 99 -23.19 -10.91 24.04
C LYS A 99 -23.94 -9.84 24.82
N MET A 100 -23.33 -8.68 25.06
CA MET A 100 -23.99 -7.57 25.75
C MET A 100 -25.15 -6.99 24.92
N GLN A 101 -24.99 -6.89 23.61
CA GLN A 101 -26.08 -6.50 22.70
C GLN A 101 -27.22 -7.51 22.72
N GLU A 102 -26.91 -8.80 22.66
CA GLU A 102 -27.92 -9.88 22.68
C GLU A 102 -28.73 -9.88 23.99
N ILE A 103 -28.08 -9.60 25.13
CA ILE A 103 -28.77 -9.43 26.42
C ILE A 103 -29.64 -8.16 26.43
N PHE A 104 -29.14 -7.05 25.90
CA PHE A 104 -29.89 -5.80 25.83
C PHE A 104 -31.14 -5.90 24.96
N GLU A 105 -31.06 -6.58 23.82
CA GLU A 105 -32.23 -6.82 22.96
C GLU A 105 -33.28 -7.70 23.64
N LYS A 106 -32.85 -8.67 24.44
CA LYS A 106 -33.74 -9.56 25.20
C LYS A 106 -34.46 -8.87 26.36
N ILE A 107 -33.90 -7.78 26.90
CA ILE A 107 -34.52 -6.96 27.96
C ILE A 107 -35.48 -5.91 27.36
N ARG A 108 -35.31 -5.58 26.08
CA ARG A 108 -36.15 -4.60 25.38
C ARG A 108 -37.49 -5.18 24.87
N PHE A 109 -37.75 -6.46 25.14
CA PHE A 109 -39.00 -7.18 24.90
C PHE A 109 -39.70 -7.50 26.23
#